data_AF-A0A7J7KBY1-F1
#
_entry.id   AF-A0A7J7KBY1-F1
#
_cell.length_a   1.000
_cell.length_b   1.000
_cell.length_c   1.000
_cell.angle_alpha   90.00
_cell.angle_beta   90.00
_cell.angle_gamma   90.00
#
_symmetry.space_group_name_H-M   'P 1'
#
loop_
_entity.id
_entity.type
_entity.pdbx_description
1 polymer ?
#
loop_
_entity_poly.entity_id
_entity_poly.type
_entity_poly.pdbx_seq_one_letter_code
_entity_poly.pdbx_strand_id
1 'polypeptide(L)'
;MVNQNSFDDVAQDFKYYEDVSDEYRDQEGTLLPLWKFAYDRSKKLAITSLCWNPKYRDLFAVSHGSYDFMKQSKGMICFYTLKNPSFPEYTFPTESGVMCLDIHPEHPYLVAAGFYDGSVGVFNVTEGKSVAQYMSTAKNGKHTDPVWQVRWQKNDLDNNLNFYSVSSDGRIVQWTLVKNELHFHDVIHLSLAEGSNDSPDGGQLSTLWEDTQVL
;
A
#
# COMPACT_ATOMS: atom_id res chain seq x y z
N MET A 1 -16.29 -17.74 17.03
CA MET A 1 -16.37 -18.28 18.40
C MET A 1 -15.15 -19.12 18.78
N VAL A 2 -14.74 -20.13 18.02
CA VAL A 2 -13.57 -20.97 18.40
C VAL A 2 -12.27 -20.16 18.51
N ASN A 3 -11.91 -19.35 17.50
CA ASN A 3 -10.68 -18.54 17.55
C ASN A 3 -10.67 -17.52 18.69
N GLN A 4 -11.82 -16.94 19.04
CA GLN A 4 -11.90 -15.99 20.13
C GLN A 4 -11.52 -16.64 21.47
N ASN A 5 -12.00 -17.85 21.73
CA ASN A 5 -11.64 -18.60 22.94
C ASN A 5 -10.15 -18.98 22.97
N SER A 6 -9.54 -19.20 21.79
CA SER A 6 -8.12 -19.55 21.70
C SER A 6 -7.17 -18.37 21.96
N PHE A 7 -7.63 -17.13 21.75
CA PHE A 7 -6.84 -15.91 21.91
C PHE A 7 -7.45 -14.95 22.92
N ASP A 8 -8.23 -15.46 23.87
CA ASP A 8 -8.97 -14.63 24.83
C ASP A 8 -8.02 -13.80 25.70
N ASP A 9 -6.97 -14.43 26.24
CA ASP A 9 -5.94 -13.75 27.04
C ASP A 9 -5.32 -12.56 26.26
N VAL A 10 -4.92 -12.78 25.01
CA VAL A 10 -4.33 -11.74 24.15
C VAL A 10 -5.33 -10.61 23.88
N ALA A 11 -6.62 -10.94 23.71
CA ALA A 11 -7.67 -9.97 23.47
C ALA A 11 -8.00 -9.16 24.75
N GLN A 12 -7.93 -9.78 25.93
CA GLN A 12 -8.06 -9.10 27.21
C GLN A 12 -6.88 -8.15 27.41
N ASP A 13 -5.65 -8.60 27.17
CA ASP A 13 -4.45 -7.78 27.29
C ASP A 13 -4.52 -6.57 26.37
N PHE A 14 -4.88 -6.77 25.09
CA PHE A 14 -5.05 -5.68 24.14
C PHE A 14 -5.98 -4.56 24.62
N LYS A 15 -7.03 -4.91 25.39
CA LYS A 15 -8.07 -3.96 25.76
C LYS A 15 -7.92 -3.40 27.17
N TYR A 16 -7.31 -4.15 28.08
CA TYR A 16 -7.36 -3.88 29.52
C TYR A 16 -6.02 -3.97 30.24
N TYR A 17 -4.94 -4.44 29.59
CA TYR A 17 -3.62 -4.50 30.23
C TYR A 17 -2.92 -3.15 30.20
N GLU A 18 -2.33 -2.79 31.34
CA GLU A 18 -1.44 -1.65 31.53
C GLU A 18 -0.19 -2.15 32.26
N ASP A 19 1.01 -1.78 31.80
CA ASP A 19 2.26 -2.19 32.47
C ASP A 19 2.49 -1.32 33.71
N VAL A 20 2.18 -1.86 34.89
CA VAL A 20 2.36 -1.19 36.19
C VAL A 20 3.83 -0.81 36.45
N SER A 21 4.77 -1.48 35.77
CA SER A 21 6.20 -1.16 35.90
C SER A 21 6.55 0.19 35.29
N ASP A 22 5.75 0.70 34.34
CA ASP A 22 6.00 1.99 33.69
C ASP A 22 5.83 3.17 34.66
N GLU A 23 5.15 2.98 35.81
CA GLU A 23 5.12 3.97 36.90
C GLU A 23 6.53 4.23 37.50
N TYR A 24 7.47 3.30 37.32
CA TYR A 24 8.83 3.35 37.87
C TYR A 24 9.91 3.50 36.79
N ARG A 25 9.53 3.56 35.51
CA ARG A 25 10.44 3.76 34.39
C ARG A 25 10.23 5.18 33.86
N ASP A 26 11.25 6.03 33.98
CA ASP A 26 11.10 7.46 33.64
C ASP A 26 10.83 7.69 32.13
N GLN A 27 11.70 7.17 31.26
CA GLN A 27 11.64 7.39 29.80
C GLN A 27 11.82 6.10 28.99
N GLU A 28 11.74 4.95 29.65
CA GLU A 28 11.86 3.64 29.04
C GLU A 28 10.51 2.91 29.11
N GLY A 29 10.18 2.16 28.07
CA GLY A 29 8.96 1.36 28.02
C GLY A 29 9.21 0.03 27.32
N THR A 30 8.26 -0.89 27.48
CA THR A 30 8.33 -2.22 26.85
C THR A 30 7.19 -2.44 25.87
N LEU A 31 7.45 -3.13 24.76
CA LEU A 31 6.42 -3.56 23.83
C LEU A 31 5.93 -4.96 24.20
N LEU A 32 4.64 -5.10 24.49
CA LEU A 32 3.99 -6.40 24.66
C LEU A 32 3.57 -6.94 23.27
N PRO A 33 4.22 -8.00 22.75
CA PRO A 33 3.78 -8.62 21.51
C PRO A 33 2.42 -9.32 21.72
N LEU A 34 1.43 -8.93 20.93
CA LEU A 34 0.08 -9.49 20.99
C LEU A 34 -0.07 -10.60 19.93
N TRP A 35 -0.73 -10.31 18.81
CA TRP A 35 -0.99 -11.29 17.77
C TRP A 35 0.16 -11.49 16.79
N LYS A 36 0.28 -12.72 16.30
CA LYS A 36 1.08 -13.07 15.13
C LYS A 36 0.18 -13.54 14.00
N PHE A 37 0.04 -12.72 12.98
CA PHE A 37 -0.70 -13.07 11.75
C PHE A 37 0.24 -13.78 10.79
N ALA A 38 -0.14 -14.97 10.33
CA ALA A 38 0.63 -15.74 9.38
C ALA A 38 -0.29 -16.52 8.45
N TYR A 39 0.14 -16.67 7.20
CA TYR A 39 -0.57 -17.47 6.21
C TYR A 39 0.41 -18.32 5.41
N ASP A 40 0.16 -19.62 5.34
CA ASP A 40 1.09 -20.58 4.75
C ASP A 40 1.43 -20.28 3.29
N ARG A 41 0.50 -19.69 2.53
CA ARG A 41 0.74 -19.35 1.12
C ARG A 41 1.60 -18.09 0.95
N SER A 42 1.67 -17.22 1.97
CA SER A 42 2.52 -16.01 1.93
C SER A 42 3.79 -16.12 2.77
N LYS A 43 4.06 -17.25 3.43
CA LYS A 43 5.21 -17.44 4.34
C LYS A 43 6.60 -17.23 3.73
N LYS A 44 6.72 -17.35 2.41
CA LYS A 44 7.98 -17.14 1.67
C LYS A 44 8.07 -15.76 1.03
N LEU A 45 7.05 -14.92 1.21
CA LEU A 45 6.97 -13.58 0.66
C LEU A 45 7.25 -12.56 1.76
N ALA A 46 7.96 -11.49 1.42
CA ALA A 46 8.17 -10.38 2.34
C ALA A 46 6.86 -9.59 2.50
N ILE A 47 6.62 -9.04 3.69
CA ILE A 47 5.61 -7.99 3.87
C ILE A 47 6.20 -6.71 3.31
N THR A 48 5.49 -6.05 2.40
CA THR A 48 5.96 -4.86 1.70
C THR A 48 5.23 -3.58 2.12
N SER A 49 3.97 -3.71 2.55
CA SER A 49 3.13 -2.60 3.03
C SER A 49 1.98 -3.13 3.89
N LEU A 50 1.45 -2.27 4.73
CA LEU A 50 0.28 -2.50 5.58
C LEU A 50 -0.62 -1.27 5.57
N CYS A 51 -1.94 -1.48 5.54
CA CYS A 51 -2.93 -0.40 5.63
C CYS A 51 -4.13 -0.84 6.47
N TRP A 52 -4.55 0.01 7.40
CA TRP A 52 -5.76 -0.21 8.20
C TRP A 52 -7.00 0.19 7.42
N ASN A 53 -8.08 -0.57 7.61
CA ASN A 53 -9.37 -0.18 7.05
C ASN A 53 -9.90 1.07 7.77
N PRO A 54 -10.31 2.11 7.04
CA PRO A 54 -10.74 3.38 7.64
C PRO A 54 -12.07 3.27 8.39
N LYS A 55 -12.91 2.27 8.07
CA LYS A 55 -14.21 2.04 8.71
C LYS A 55 -14.17 0.99 9.80
N TYR A 56 -13.42 -0.09 9.58
CA TYR A 56 -13.35 -1.22 10.52
C TYR A 56 -11.99 -1.25 11.22
N ARG A 57 -11.96 -0.87 12.49
CA ARG A 57 -10.72 -0.74 13.28
C ARG A 57 -10.02 -2.07 13.58
N ASP A 58 -10.68 -3.19 13.28
CA ASP A 58 -10.16 -4.54 13.46
C ASP A 58 -9.67 -5.15 12.15
N LEU A 59 -9.85 -4.50 10.99
CA LEU A 59 -9.51 -5.02 9.67
C LEU A 59 -8.32 -4.25 9.10
N PHE A 60 -7.33 -4.98 8.58
CA PHE A 60 -6.18 -4.39 7.89
C PHE A 60 -5.76 -5.24 6.70
N ALA A 61 -5.20 -4.60 5.69
CA ALA A 61 -4.62 -5.22 4.52
C ALA A 61 -3.10 -5.27 4.63
N VAL A 62 -2.52 -6.37 4.17
CA VAL A 62 -1.08 -6.63 4.12
C VAL A 62 -0.72 -7.01 2.69
N SER A 63 0.25 -6.32 2.11
CA SER A 63 0.82 -6.70 0.82
C SER A 63 2.04 -7.59 1.01
N HIS A 64 2.13 -8.60 0.17
CA HIS A 64 3.23 -9.54 0.11
C HIS A 64 3.90 -9.48 -1.27
N GLY A 65 5.23 -9.42 -1.26
CA GLY A 65 6.06 -9.33 -2.46
C GLY A 65 7.49 -9.78 -2.22
N SER A 66 8.44 -9.20 -2.95
CA SER A 66 9.87 -9.45 -2.84
C SER A 66 10.66 -8.15 -2.95
N TYR A 67 11.67 -7.97 -2.09
CA TYR A 67 12.69 -6.92 -2.23
C TYR A 67 13.96 -7.44 -2.92
N ASP A 68 14.02 -8.75 -3.22
CA ASP A 68 15.18 -9.34 -3.89
C ASP A 68 15.07 -9.12 -5.40
N PHE A 69 15.79 -8.12 -5.91
CA PHE A 69 15.87 -7.77 -7.32
C PHE A 69 16.26 -8.95 -8.23
N MET A 70 17.06 -9.90 -7.73
CA MET A 70 17.50 -11.08 -8.48
C MET A 70 16.48 -12.21 -8.45
N LYS A 71 15.59 -12.23 -7.45
CA LYS A 71 14.55 -13.26 -7.27
C LYS A 71 13.18 -12.61 -7.13
N GLN A 72 12.65 -12.22 -8.27
CA GLN A 72 11.26 -11.79 -8.36
C GLN A 72 10.32 -12.99 -8.22
N SER A 73 9.30 -12.79 -7.41
CA SER A 73 8.28 -13.79 -7.10
C SER A 73 6.89 -13.20 -7.27
N LYS A 74 5.89 -14.10 -7.31
CA LYS A 74 4.49 -13.73 -7.23
C LYS A 74 4.19 -12.97 -5.94
N GLY A 75 3.11 -12.19 -5.96
CA GLY A 75 2.66 -11.45 -4.78
C GLY A 75 1.37 -12.01 -4.20
N MET A 76 0.95 -11.39 -3.10
CA MET A 76 -0.35 -11.66 -2.50
C MET A 76 -0.83 -10.44 -1.70
N ILE A 77 -2.12 -10.16 -1.72
CA ILE A 77 -2.76 -9.23 -0.78
C ILE A 77 -3.58 -10.08 0.19
N CYS A 78 -3.38 -9.88 1.48
CA CYS A 78 -4.13 -10.55 2.54
C CYS A 78 -4.84 -9.51 3.41
N PHE A 79 -6.10 -9.75 3.72
CA PHE A 79 -6.83 -8.97 4.72
C PHE A 79 -6.94 -9.79 5.98
N TYR A 80 -6.54 -9.23 7.11
CA TYR A 80 -6.62 -9.88 8.40
C TYR A 80 -7.57 -9.12 9.31
N THR A 81 -8.23 -9.85 10.19
CA THR A 81 -9.07 -9.28 11.25
C THR A 81 -8.55 -9.69 12.62
N LEU A 82 -8.61 -8.79 13.60
CA LEU A 82 -8.33 -9.11 15.00
C LEU A 82 -9.26 -10.20 15.55
N LYS A 83 -10.43 -10.41 14.94
CA LYS A 83 -11.39 -11.48 15.30
C LYS A 83 -10.91 -12.89 14.93
N ASN A 84 -10.03 -12.99 13.94
CA ASN A 84 -9.49 -14.26 13.44
C ASN A 84 -8.01 -14.09 13.05
N PRO A 85 -7.09 -14.16 14.03
CA PRO A 85 -5.66 -14.03 13.76
C PRO A 85 -5.07 -15.19 12.96
N SER A 86 -5.72 -16.36 12.99
CA SER A 86 -5.22 -17.59 12.40
C SER A 86 -5.34 -17.66 10.88
N PHE A 87 -6.25 -16.89 10.27
CA PHE A 87 -6.51 -16.98 8.84
C PHE A 87 -6.99 -15.64 8.25
N PRO A 88 -6.49 -15.23 7.07
CA PRO A 88 -6.95 -13.99 6.43
C PRO A 88 -8.42 -14.09 6.00
N GLU A 89 -9.16 -13.01 6.19
CA GLU A 89 -10.56 -12.87 5.77
C GLU A 89 -10.68 -12.87 4.23
N TYR A 90 -9.77 -12.15 3.56
CA TYR A 90 -9.71 -12.07 2.10
C TYR A 90 -8.28 -12.28 1.60
N THR A 91 -8.14 -12.92 0.42
CA THR A 91 -6.84 -13.13 -0.22
C THR A 91 -6.92 -12.89 -1.73
N PHE A 92 -5.91 -12.19 -2.26
CA PHE A 92 -5.75 -11.91 -3.69
C PHE A 92 -4.34 -12.34 -4.10
N PRO A 93 -4.15 -13.53 -4.69
CA PRO A 93 -2.88 -13.90 -5.28
C PRO A 93 -2.62 -13.05 -6.53
N THR A 94 -1.37 -12.61 -6.72
CA THR A 94 -1.00 -11.72 -7.83
C THR A 94 0.20 -12.28 -8.59
N GLU A 95 0.26 -12.02 -9.89
CA GLU A 95 1.34 -12.54 -10.74
C GLU A 95 2.68 -11.82 -10.53
N SER A 96 2.65 -10.60 -10.01
CA SER A 96 3.82 -9.81 -9.60
C SER A 96 3.77 -9.49 -8.12
N GLY A 97 4.94 -9.28 -7.51
CA GLY A 97 5.07 -8.85 -6.11
C GLY A 97 4.33 -7.54 -5.87
N VAL A 98 3.49 -7.52 -4.83
CA VAL A 98 2.79 -6.30 -4.42
C VAL A 98 3.75 -5.49 -3.59
N MET A 99 3.96 -4.23 -3.93
CA MET A 99 4.96 -3.36 -3.28
C MET A 99 4.31 -2.31 -2.38
N CYS A 100 3.08 -1.91 -2.69
CA CYS A 100 2.31 -0.98 -1.88
C CYS A 100 0.81 -1.22 -2.04
N LEU A 101 0.03 -0.73 -1.07
CA LEU A 101 -1.43 -0.71 -1.14
C LEU A 101 -2.03 0.48 -0.38
N ASP A 102 -3.26 0.82 -0.72
CA ASP A 102 -4.06 1.85 -0.05
C ASP A 102 -5.54 1.52 -0.09
N ILE A 103 -6.22 1.59 1.05
CA ILE A 103 -7.66 1.33 1.18
C ILE A 103 -8.41 2.64 1.02
N HIS A 104 -9.44 2.65 0.18
CA HIS A 104 -10.19 3.88 -0.09
C HIS A 104 -10.92 4.39 1.18
N PRO A 105 -10.82 5.70 1.52
CA PRO A 105 -11.39 6.27 2.75
C PRO A 105 -12.92 6.14 2.84
N GLU A 106 -13.64 6.49 1.77
CA GLU A 106 -15.11 6.49 1.74
C GLU A 106 -15.73 5.16 1.24
N HIS A 107 -14.97 4.37 0.48
CA HIS A 107 -15.36 3.08 -0.07
C HIS A 107 -14.42 1.96 0.43
N PRO A 108 -14.47 1.56 1.71
CA PRO A 108 -13.45 0.70 2.35
C PRO A 108 -13.35 -0.73 1.81
N TYR A 109 -14.14 -1.06 0.79
CA TYR A 109 -14.08 -2.30 0.03
C TYR A 109 -13.18 -2.22 -1.21
N LEU A 110 -12.73 -1.02 -1.60
CA LEU A 110 -11.81 -0.79 -2.71
C LEU A 110 -10.39 -0.61 -2.20
N VAL A 111 -9.46 -1.30 -2.85
CA VAL A 111 -8.03 -1.23 -2.54
C VAL A 111 -7.23 -1.02 -3.81
N ALA A 112 -6.44 0.05 -3.84
CA ALA A 112 -5.44 0.27 -4.86
C ALA A 112 -4.15 -0.44 -4.45
N ALA A 113 -3.42 -0.99 -5.41
CA ALA A 113 -2.15 -1.66 -5.20
C ALA A 113 -1.15 -1.32 -6.31
N GLY A 114 0.11 -1.16 -5.94
CA GLY A 114 1.23 -1.03 -6.87
C GLY A 114 2.10 -2.28 -6.87
N PHE A 115 2.62 -2.63 -8.03
CA PHE A 115 3.34 -3.87 -8.26
C PHE A 115 4.80 -3.64 -8.66
N TYR A 116 5.62 -4.66 -8.44
CA TYR A 116 7.04 -4.64 -8.81
C TYR A 116 7.26 -4.48 -10.32
N ASP A 117 6.35 -5.01 -11.12
CA ASP A 117 6.48 -4.96 -12.58
C ASP A 117 6.10 -3.59 -13.17
N GLY A 118 5.76 -2.60 -12.33
CA GLY A 118 5.30 -1.27 -12.71
C GLY A 118 3.79 -1.13 -12.90
N SER A 119 3.04 -2.23 -12.75
CA SER A 119 1.58 -2.14 -12.84
C SER A 119 1.00 -1.52 -11.57
N VAL A 120 -0.14 -0.86 -11.74
CA VAL A 120 -1.11 -0.57 -10.69
C VAL A 120 -2.40 -1.36 -10.94
N GLY A 121 -3.11 -1.67 -9.87
CA GLY A 121 -4.41 -2.34 -9.96
C GLY A 121 -5.33 -1.94 -8.81
N VAL A 122 -6.64 -2.12 -9.04
CA VAL A 122 -7.67 -1.88 -8.03
C VAL A 122 -8.48 -3.14 -7.80
N PHE A 123 -8.65 -3.52 -6.54
CA PHE A 123 -9.33 -4.72 -6.10
C PHE A 123 -10.60 -4.35 -5.33
N ASN A 124 -11.67 -5.11 -5.56
CA ASN A 124 -12.92 -4.98 -4.83
C ASN A 124 -13.13 -6.23 -3.98
N VAL A 125 -13.11 -6.07 -2.66
CA VAL A 125 -13.21 -7.20 -1.72
C VAL A 125 -14.60 -7.84 -1.69
N THR A 126 -15.62 -7.16 -2.23
CA THR A 126 -17.01 -7.65 -2.20
C THR A 126 -17.37 -8.53 -3.40
N GLU A 127 -16.63 -8.45 -4.51
CA GLU A 127 -17.00 -9.15 -5.76
C GLU A 127 -16.77 -10.67 -5.71
N GLY A 128 -16.18 -11.20 -4.63
CA GLY A 128 -15.90 -12.64 -4.45
C GLY A 128 -14.90 -13.21 -5.47
N LYS A 129 -14.42 -12.40 -6.40
CA LYS A 129 -13.39 -12.74 -7.38
C LYS A 129 -12.02 -12.39 -6.82
N SER A 130 -11.07 -13.30 -6.92
CA SER A 130 -9.69 -13.07 -6.49
C SER A 130 -8.82 -12.39 -7.57
N VAL A 131 -9.41 -11.50 -8.38
CA VAL A 131 -8.70 -10.78 -9.46
C VAL A 131 -8.94 -9.28 -9.33
N ALA A 132 -8.04 -8.48 -9.90
CA ALA A 132 -8.20 -7.03 -9.95
C ALA A 132 -9.41 -6.64 -10.81
N GLN A 133 -10.19 -5.67 -10.34
CA GLN A 133 -11.28 -5.06 -11.09
C GLN A 133 -10.72 -4.16 -12.20
N TYR A 134 -9.63 -3.45 -11.89
CA TYR A 134 -8.89 -2.61 -12.85
C TYR A 134 -7.41 -2.97 -12.78
N MET A 135 -6.74 -2.99 -13.93
CA MET A 135 -5.31 -3.26 -14.01
C MET A 135 -4.68 -2.44 -15.14
N SER A 136 -3.59 -1.77 -14.83
CA SER A 136 -2.73 -1.15 -15.85
C SER A 136 -1.91 -2.22 -16.59
N THR A 137 -1.53 -1.87 -17.82
CA THR A 137 -0.86 -2.67 -18.83
C THR A 137 0.05 -1.74 -19.62
N ALA A 138 0.96 -2.30 -20.42
CA ALA A 138 1.83 -1.50 -21.28
C ALA A 138 1.06 -0.59 -22.26
N LYS A 139 -0.22 -0.87 -22.55
CA LYS A 139 -1.04 -0.05 -23.47
C LYS A 139 -1.76 1.11 -22.79
N ASN A 140 -1.96 1.07 -21.47
CA ASN A 140 -2.70 2.08 -20.71
C ASN A 140 -1.85 2.66 -19.58
N GLY A 141 -0.60 3.00 -19.87
CA GLY A 141 0.20 3.92 -19.04
C GLY A 141 0.95 3.29 -17.86
N LYS A 142 1.00 1.96 -17.77
CA LYS A 142 1.80 1.21 -16.77
C LYS A 142 3.21 1.81 -16.62
N HIS A 143 3.73 1.87 -15.39
CA HIS A 143 5.10 2.31 -15.12
C HIS A 143 6.13 1.32 -15.68
N THR A 144 7.35 1.79 -15.93
CA THR A 144 8.44 0.92 -16.41
C THR A 144 9.18 0.21 -15.28
N ASP A 145 9.05 0.72 -14.05
CA ASP A 145 9.77 0.27 -12.87
C ASP A 145 8.82 0.11 -11.66
N PRO A 146 9.26 -0.53 -10.55
CA PRO A 146 8.40 -0.82 -9.41
C PRO A 146 7.61 0.38 -8.88
N VAL A 147 6.32 0.16 -8.60
CA VAL A 147 5.45 1.18 -7.98
C VAL A 147 5.58 1.11 -6.46
N TRP A 148 6.17 2.14 -5.86
CA TRP A 148 6.51 2.14 -4.44
C TRP A 148 5.41 2.68 -3.53
N GLN A 149 4.51 3.52 -4.06
CA GLN A 149 3.38 4.01 -3.30
C GLN A 149 2.20 4.30 -4.21
N VAL A 150 1.02 4.00 -3.70
CA VAL A 150 -0.28 4.43 -4.24
C VAL A 150 -1.06 5.16 -3.16
N ARG A 151 -1.85 6.17 -3.52
CA ARG A 151 -2.72 6.89 -2.58
C ARG A 151 -4.02 7.32 -3.24
N TRP A 152 -5.14 6.95 -2.64
CA TRP A 152 -6.45 7.47 -3.02
C TRP A 152 -6.52 8.97 -2.78
N GLN A 153 -7.25 9.65 -3.66
CA GLN A 153 -7.56 11.07 -3.54
C GLN A 153 -9.08 11.25 -3.53
N LYS A 154 -9.53 12.47 -3.20
CA LYS A 154 -10.90 12.90 -3.45
C LYS A 154 -11.25 12.73 -4.92
N ASN A 155 -12.53 12.46 -5.18
CA ASN A 155 -13.05 12.29 -6.53
C ASN A 155 -12.75 13.52 -7.41
N ASP A 156 -12.69 13.28 -8.72
CA ASP A 156 -12.49 14.36 -9.69
C ASP A 156 -13.76 15.22 -9.83
N LEU A 157 -13.72 16.20 -10.74
CA LEU A 157 -14.84 17.11 -11.00
C LEU A 157 -16.10 16.38 -11.51
N ASP A 158 -15.92 15.23 -12.16
CA ASP A 158 -17.00 14.38 -12.68
C ASP A 158 -17.41 13.30 -11.67
N ASN A 159 -16.91 13.39 -10.42
CA ASN A 159 -17.14 12.48 -9.32
C ASN A 159 -16.63 11.03 -9.57
N ASN A 160 -15.61 10.86 -10.41
CA ASN A 160 -14.90 9.59 -10.58
C ASN A 160 -13.86 9.37 -9.49
N LEU A 161 -13.71 8.12 -9.06
CA LEU A 161 -12.67 7.72 -8.12
C LEU A 161 -11.30 7.86 -8.79
N ASN A 162 -10.33 8.41 -8.07
CA ASN A 162 -8.98 8.55 -8.59
C ASN A 162 -7.91 8.40 -7.49
N PHE A 163 -6.70 8.02 -7.90
CA PHE A 163 -5.56 7.81 -7.03
C PHE A 163 -4.26 8.16 -7.74
N TYR A 164 -3.21 8.44 -6.98
CA TYR A 164 -1.86 8.62 -7.52
C TYR A 164 -1.00 7.39 -7.32
N SER A 165 -0.02 7.20 -8.18
CA SER A 165 1.11 6.31 -7.98
C SER A 165 2.44 7.03 -8.19
N VAL A 166 3.49 6.50 -7.57
CA VAL A 166 4.89 6.89 -7.82
C VAL A 166 5.75 5.65 -8.03
N SER A 167 6.65 5.73 -9.01
CA SER A 167 7.55 4.65 -9.39
C SER A 167 9.00 5.11 -9.45
N SER A 168 9.91 4.14 -9.41
CA SER A 168 11.33 4.33 -9.70
C SER A 168 11.61 4.83 -11.13
N ASP A 169 10.63 4.81 -12.03
CA ASP A 169 10.74 5.38 -13.38
C ASP A 169 10.70 6.92 -13.39
N GLY A 170 10.56 7.54 -12.22
CA GLY A 170 10.50 8.99 -12.05
C GLY A 170 9.11 9.59 -12.30
N ARG A 171 8.11 8.80 -12.73
CA ARG A 171 6.77 9.30 -13.00
C ARG A 171 5.89 9.28 -11.75
N ILE A 172 5.14 10.37 -11.58
CA ILE A 172 3.96 10.42 -10.73
C ILE A 172 2.75 10.48 -11.63
N VAL A 173 1.87 9.48 -11.51
CA VAL A 173 0.75 9.27 -12.43
C VAL A 173 -0.55 9.32 -11.66
N GLN A 174 -1.51 10.10 -12.14
CA GLN A 174 -2.90 10.07 -11.69
C GLN A 174 -3.66 9.00 -12.45
N TRP A 175 -4.44 8.20 -11.73
CA TRP A 175 -5.28 7.15 -12.29
C TRP A 175 -6.73 7.45 -11.97
N THR A 176 -7.60 7.43 -12.97
CA THR A 176 -9.03 7.71 -12.82
C THR A 176 -9.84 6.51 -13.29
N LEU A 177 -10.73 6.02 -12.43
CA LEU A 177 -11.60 4.89 -12.70
C LEU A 177 -12.87 5.39 -13.40
N VAL A 178 -12.99 5.12 -14.70
CA VAL A 178 -14.15 5.54 -15.49
C VAL A 178 -14.81 4.31 -16.09
N LYS A 179 -16.03 3.98 -15.62
CA LYS A 179 -16.76 2.78 -16.04
C LYS A 179 -15.90 1.51 -15.87
N ASN A 180 -15.42 0.92 -16.96
CA ASN A 180 -14.59 -0.29 -16.96
C ASN A 180 -13.14 -0.02 -17.40
N GLU A 181 -12.74 1.25 -17.48
CA GLU A 181 -11.42 1.66 -17.93
C GLU A 181 -10.68 2.40 -16.82
N LEU A 182 -9.36 2.26 -16.85
CA LEU A 182 -8.44 2.97 -15.97
C LEU A 182 -7.69 3.98 -16.83
N HIS A 183 -8.11 5.24 -16.75
CA HIS A 183 -7.43 6.34 -17.42
C HIS A 183 -6.23 6.79 -16.61
N PHE A 184 -5.18 7.25 -17.29
CA PHE A 184 -3.96 7.73 -16.66
C PHE A 184 -3.59 9.12 -17.17
N HIS A 185 -2.97 9.90 -16.30
CA HIS A 185 -2.42 11.21 -16.63
C HIS A 185 -1.10 11.40 -15.88
N ASP A 186 -0.01 11.66 -16.61
CA ASP A 186 1.30 11.91 -16.01
C ASP A 186 1.32 13.33 -15.44
N VAL A 187 1.49 13.44 -14.12
CA VAL A 187 1.41 14.71 -13.40
C VAL A 187 2.80 15.31 -13.20
N ILE A 188 3.77 14.48 -12.82
CA ILE A 188 5.16 14.90 -12.60
C ILE A 188 6.09 13.86 -13.21
N HIS A 189 7.19 14.33 -13.80
CA HIS A 189 8.32 13.50 -14.21
C HIS A 189 9.59 14.01 -13.52
N LEU A 190 10.10 13.24 -12.58
CA LEU A 190 11.34 13.51 -11.87
C LEU A 190 12.52 13.14 -12.76
N SER A 191 13.27 14.15 -13.22
CA SER A 191 14.54 13.96 -13.92
C SER A 191 15.70 14.43 -13.05
N LEU A 192 16.83 13.71 -13.12
CA LEU A 192 18.08 14.23 -12.60
C LEU A 192 18.54 15.33 -13.55
N ALA A 193 18.75 16.55 -13.04
CA ALA A 193 19.46 17.56 -13.80
C ALA A 193 20.89 17.06 -14.01
N GLU A 194 21.27 16.77 -15.25
CA GLU A 194 22.69 16.56 -15.57
C GLU A 194 23.41 17.85 -15.24
N GLY A 195 24.20 17.84 -14.17
CA GLY A 195 25.08 18.96 -13.84
C GLY A 195 26.00 19.21 -15.01
N SER A 196 25.96 20.42 -15.57
CA SER A 196 27.00 20.91 -16.46
C SER A 196 28.34 20.74 -15.74
N ASN A 197 29.19 19.84 -16.23
CA ASN A 197 30.49 19.49 -15.69
C ASN A 197 31.54 20.62 -15.74
N ASP A 198 31.15 21.90 -15.75
CA ASP A 198 32.06 23.04 -15.77
C ASP A 198 31.67 24.08 -14.69
N SER A 199 32.01 23.81 -13.43
CA SER A 199 32.41 24.86 -12.47
C SER A 199 33.01 24.24 -11.19
N PRO A 200 34.18 24.68 -10.70
CA PRO A 200 34.83 24.06 -9.54
C PRO A 200 34.27 24.42 -8.15
N ASP A 201 33.12 25.09 -8.04
CA ASP A 201 32.64 25.58 -6.74
C ASP A 201 31.26 25.01 -6.38
N GLY A 202 31.26 24.12 -5.38
CA GLY A 202 30.19 23.80 -4.43
C GLY A 202 28.74 23.86 -4.93
N GLY A 203 28.20 22.70 -5.31
CA GLY A 203 26.82 22.55 -5.78
C GLY A 203 25.75 23.04 -4.80
N GLN A 204 24.93 23.99 -5.28
CA GLN A 204 23.59 24.23 -4.77
C GLN A 204 22.58 23.47 -5.64
N LEU A 205 21.79 22.59 -5.01
CA LEU A 205 20.57 22.03 -5.59
C LEU A 205 19.57 23.19 -5.82
N SER A 206 19.27 23.53 -7.06
CA SER A 206 18.16 24.40 -7.39
C SER A 206 16.87 23.58 -7.46
N THR A 207 15.99 23.81 -6.49
CA THR A 207 14.61 23.33 -6.53
C THR A 207 13.84 24.20 -7.54
N LEU A 208 13.48 23.63 -8.69
CA LEU A 208 12.59 24.30 -9.66
C LEU A 208 11.15 24.28 -9.13
N TRP A 209 10.84 25.20 -8.22
CA TRP A 209 9.48 25.57 -7.85
C TRP A 209 9.28 27.05 -8.17
N GLU A 210 9.09 27.38 -9.45
CA GLU A 210 8.52 28.67 -9.81
C GLU A 210 7.42 28.46 -10.86
N ASP A 211 6.27 29.05 -10.52
CA ASP A 211 5.11 29.36 -11.35
C ASP A 211 4.15 28.23 -11.74
N THR A 212 3.20 27.97 -10.84
CA THR A 212 1.81 27.91 -11.29
C THR A 212 0.96 28.79 -10.37
N GLN A 213 0.71 30.01 -10.87
CA GLN A 213 -0.14 30.99 -10.22
C GLN A 213 -1.56 30.44 -10.06
N VAL A 214 -2.11 30.74 -8.88
CA VAL A 214 -3.53 30.63 -8.55
C VAL A 214 -4.36 31.39 -9.57
N LEU A 215 -5.32 30.70 -10.19
CA LEU A 215 -6.60 31.25 -10.64
C LEU A 215 -7.72 30.26 -10.29
#